data_AF-A0A3A1VGN0-F1
#
_entry.id   AF-A0A3A1VGN0-F1
#
_cell.length_a   1.000
_cell.length_b   1.000
_cell.length_c   1.000
_cell.angle_alpha   90.00
_cell.angle_beta   90.00
_cell.angle_gamma   90.00
#
_symmetry.space_group_name_H-M   'P 1'
#
loop_
_entity.id
_entity.type
_entity.pdbx_description
1 polymer ?
#
loop_
_entity_poly.entity_id
_entity_poly.type
_entity_poly.pdbx_seq_one_letter_code
_entity_poly.pdbx_strand_id
1 'polypeptide(L)'
;MDGIQKVYDTIDGYERLLEIVRENAGPNNVCMLTKKEISKLYGLSYTGTCKKLGFLLKYRLLEQVDGGFLCTEKKVIQDTPLSLLPKILLLMEKRPEVYDSFKQQAELLSVSIGDVQTAWGFYSYFFGSKYPQEKEQSLLINKTR
;
A
#
# COMPACT_ATOMS: atom_id res chain seq x y z
N MET A 1 -13.81 14.25 -4.08
CA MET A 1 -13.55 12.94 -3.45
C MET A 1 -12.45 13.16 -2.44
N ASP A 2 -12.74 12.94 -1.16
CA ASP A 2 -11.82 13.17 -0.04
C ASP A 2 -10.58 12.28 -0.17
N GLY A 3 -9.39 12.83 0.13
CA GLY A 3 -8.13 12.10 0.05
C GLY A 3 -8.10 10.92 1.02
N ILE A 4 -8.76 11.06 2.18
CA ILE A 4 -8.91 9.98 3.16
C ILE A 4 -9.75 8.84 2.59
N GLN A 5 -10.87 9.14 1.94
CA GLN A 5 -11.69 8.10 1.31
C GLN A 5 -10.89 7.31 0.26
N LYS A 6 -10.07 8.00 -0.55
CA LYS A 6 -9.21 7.33 -1.54
C LYS A 6 -8.17 6.39 -0.92
N VAL A 7 -7.66 6.72 0.28
CA VAL A 7 -6.76 5.83 1.03
C VAL A 7 -7.49 4.53 1.37
N TYR A 8 -8.67 4.63 1.97
CA TYR A 8 -9.49 3.46 2.34
C TYR A 8 -9.88 2.64 1.11
N ASP A 9 -10.40 3.28 0.06
CA ASP A 9 -10.74 2.60 -1.20
C ASP A 9 -9.54 1.86 -1.80
N THR A 10 -8.33 2.40 -1.62
CA THR A 10 -7.10 1.78 -2.12
C THR A 10 -6.71 0.56 -1.30
N ILE A 11 -6.81 0.63 0.03
CA ILE A 11 -6.57 -0.47 0.96
C ILE A 11 -7.59 -1.58 0.70
N ASP A 12 -8.88 -1.25 0.69
CA ASP A 12 -9.98 -2.18 0.41
C ASP A 12 -9.79 -2.84 -0.96
N GLY A 13 -9.31 -2.08 -1.94
CA GLY A 13 -8.95 -2.62 -3.23
C GLY A 13 -7.85 -3.70 -3.16
N TYR A 14 -6.82 -3.53 -2.32
CA TYR A 14 -5.78 -4.56 -2.14
C TYR A 14 -6.30 -5.76 -1.36
N GLU A 15 -7.06 -5.54 -0.28
CA GLU A 15 -7.64 -6.61 0.54
C GLU A 15 -8.62 -7.46 -0.27
N ARG A 16 -9.50 -6.84 -1.05
CA ARG A 16 -10.41 -7.56 -1.96
C ARG A 16 -9.65 -8.41 -2.98
N LEU A 17 -8.50 -7.95 -3.45
CA LEU A 17 -7.70 -8.73 -4.39
C LEU A 17 -7.05 -9.95 -3.71
N LEU A 18 -6.61 -9.81 -2.45
CA LEU A 18 -6.15 -10.94 -1.63
C LEU A 18 -7.30 -11.92 -1.33
N GLU A 19 -8.50 -11.41 -1.06
CA GLU A 19 -9.70 -12.22 -0.84
C GLU A 19 -10.04 -13.06 -2.09
N ILE A 20 -10.06 -12.47 -3.28
CA ILE A 20 -10.24 -13.23 -4.53
C ILE A 20 -9.23 -14.36 -4.66
N VAL A 21 -7.95 -14.11 -4.33
CA VAL A 21 -6.92 -15.15 -4.36
C VAL A 21 -7.21 -16.25 -3.33
N ARG A 22 -7.61 -15.90 -2.10
CA ARG A 22 -7.92 -16.87 -1.02
C ARG A 22 -9.15 -17.71 -1.34
N GLU A 23 -10.24 -17.09 -1.79
CA GLU A 23 -11.50 -17.77 -2.13
C GLU A 23 -11.36 -18.72 -3.30
N ASN A 24 -10.38 -18.47 -4.18
CA ASN A 24 -10.10 -19.31 -5.35
C ASN A 24 -8.82 -20.15 -5.16
N ALA A 25 -8.37 -20.34 -3.91
CA ALA A 25 -7.25 -21.20 -3.60
C ALA A 25 -7.68 -22.67 -3.57
N GLY A 26 -6.84 -23.55 -4.13
CA GLY A 26 -7.04 -24.99 -4.08
C GLY A 26 -6.59 -25.62 -2.75
N PRO A 27 -6.55 -26.96 -2.65
CA PRO A 27 -6.20 -27.69 -1.43
C PRO A 27 -4.82 -27.36 -0.82
N ASN A 28 -3.90 -26.81 -1.60
CA ASN A 28 -2.56 -26.40 -1.16
C ASN A 28 -2.47 -24.90 -0.80
N ASN A 29 -3.61 -24.21 -0.64
CA ASN A 29 -3.71 -22.75 -0.51
C ASN A 29 -3.12 -21.95 -1.69
N VAL A 30 -2.89 -22.61 -2.83
CA VAL A 30 -2.42 -21.98 -4.06
C VAL A 30 -3.61 -21.67 -4.96
N CYS A 31 -3.75 -20.40 -5.33
CA CYS A 31 -4.67 -19.94 -6.35
C CYS A 31 -4.04 -20.11 -7.73
N MET A 32 -4.63 -20.95 -8.57
CA MET A 32 -4.14 -21.21 -9.93
C MET A 32 -4.76 -20.29 -10.98
N LEU A 33 -5.57 -19.31 -10.57
CA LEU A 33 -6.15 -18.34 -11.49
C LEU A 33 -5.06 -17.52 -12.18
N THR A 34 -5.21 -17.35 -13.49
CA THR A 34 -4.40 -16.43 -14.26
C THR A 34 -4.71 -14.99 -13.87
N LYS A 35 -3.76 -14.07 -14.10
CA LYS A 35 -3.97 -12.62 -13.92
C LYS A 35 -5.22 -12.09 -14.67
N LYS A 36 -5.58 -12.73 -15.79
CA LYS A 36 -6.74 -12.37 -16.61
C LYS A 36 -8.05 -12.77 -15.94
N GLU A 37 -8.10 -13.96 -15.33
CA GLU A 37 -9.26 -14.42 -14.56
C GLU A 37 -9.45 -13.59 -13.29
N ILE A 38 -8.35 -13.35 -12.55
CA ILE A 38 -8.36 -12.47 -11.38
C ILE A 38 -8.88 -11.08 -11.77
N SER A 39 -8.44 -10.51 -12.89
CA SER A 39 -8.93 -9.20 -13.37
C SER A 39 -10.43 -9.19 -13.66
N LYS A 40 -10.97 -10.27 -14.24
CA LYS A 40 -12.42 -10.40 -14.48
C LYS A 40 -13.21 -10.43 -13.17
N LEU A 41 -12.77 -11.23 -12.20
CA LEU A 41 -13.42 -11.35 -10.89
C LEU A 41 -13.34 -10.04 -10.08
N TYR A 42 -12.21 -9.35 -10.19
CA TYR A 42 -11.96 -8.12 -9.48
C TYR A 42 -12.74 -6.93 -10.06
N GLY A 43 -13.10 -6.97 -11.35
CA GLY A 43 -13.89 -5.93 -12.01
C GLY A 43 -13.11 -4.67 -12.38
N LEU A 44 -11.77 -4.69 -12.30
CA LEU A 44 -10.90 -3.63 -12.84
C LEU A 44 -10.24 -4.04 -14.15
N SER A 45 -9.70 -3.04 -14.86
CA SER A 45 -8.88 -3.27 -16.05
C SER A 45 -7.68 -4.17 -15.75
N TYR A 46 -7.31 -4.99 -16.72
CA TYR A 46 -6.18 -5.92 -16.61
C TYR A 46 -4.89 -5.24 -16.15
N THR A 47 -4.59 -4.05 -16.70
CA THR A 47 -3.43 -3.24 -16.31
C THR A 47 -3.52 -2.78 -14.85
N GLY A 48 -4.71 -2.34 -14.39
CA GLY A 48 -4.93 -1.95 -13.01
C GLY A 48 -4.74 -3.11 -12.04
N THR A 49 -5.31 -4.27 -12.36
CA THR A 49 -5.14 -5.51 -11.58
C THR A 49 -3.67 -5.93 -11.54
N CYS A 50 -2.95 -5.91 -12.68
CA CYS A 50 -1.53 -6.30 -12.72
C CYS A 50 -0.65 -5.37 -11.88
N LYS A 51 -0.93 -4.05 -11.86
CA LYS A 51 -0.22 -3.11 -10.99
C LYS A 51 -0.45 -3.44 -9.51
N LYS A 52 -1.70 -3.74 -9.12
CA LYS A 52 -2.02 -4.12 -7.74
C LYS A 52 -1.40 -5.46 -7.34
N LEU A 53 -1.45 -6.48 -8.21
CA LEU A 53 -0.75 -7.74 -7.99
C LEU A 53 0.77 -7.54 -7.85
N GLY A 54 1.37 -6.69 -8.68
CA GLY A 54 2.79 -6.36 -8.59
C GLY A 54 3.16 -5.72 -7.25
N PHE A 55 2.30 -4.85 -6.71
CA PHE A 55 2.47 -4.29 -5.37
C PHE A 55 2.41 -5.39 -4.28
N LEU A 56 1.40 -6.25 -4.32
CA LEU A 56 1.25 -7.35 -3.35
C LEU A 56 2.44 -8.33 -3.39
N LEU A 57 2.96 -8.63 -4.58
CA LEU A 57 4.16 -9.46 -4.77
C LEU A 57 5.42 -8.75 -4.25
N LYS A 58 5.60 -7.46 -4.57
CA LYS A 58 6.77 -6.67 -4.15
C LYS A 58 6.92 -6.68 -2.62
N TYR A 59 5.83 -6.54 -1.88
CA TYR A 59 5.83 -6.51 -0.42
C TYR A 59 5.58 -7.89 0.23
N ARG A 60 5.55 -8.96 -0.58
CA ARG A 60 5.37 -10.36 -0.17
C ARG A 60 4.05 -10.65 0.55
N LEU A 61 2.99 -9.91 0.23
CA LEU A 61 1.62 -10.28 0.63
C LEU A 61 1.10 -11.45 -0.23
N LEU A 62 1.60 -11.52 -1.45
CA LEU A 62 1.49 -12.68 -2.32
C LEU A 62 2.89 -13.22 -2.61
N GLU A 63 2.98 -14.53 -2.79
CA GLU A 63 4.11 -15.21 -3.40
C GLU A 63 3.67 -15.89 -4.69
N GLN A 64 4.54 -15.89 -5.69
CA GLN A 64 4.28 -16.62 -6.92
C GLN A 64 4.91 -18.00 -6.82
N VAL A 65 4.09 -19.05 -6.96
CA VAL A 65 4.50 -20.46 -6.81
C VAL A 65 3.92 -21.27 -7.94
N ASP A 66 4.74 -22.04 -8.67
CA ASP A 66 4.34 -22.99 -9.72
C ASP A 66 3.25 -22.51 -10.69
N GLY A 67 3.31 -21.22 -11.07
CA GLY A 67 2.35 -20.60 -11.99
C GLY A 67 1.07 -20.04 -11.34
N GLY A 68 0.89 -20.22 -10.04
CA GLY A 68 -0.18 -19.64 -9.22
C GLY A 68 0.30 -18.62 -8.18
N PHE A 69 -0.60 -18.27 -7.26
CA PHE A 69 -0.38 -17.30 -6.20
C PHE A 69 -0.72 -17.90 -4.83
N LEU A 70 0.15 -17.66 -3.85
CA LEU A 70 -0.05 -18.03 -2.44
C LEU A 70 -0.17 -16.74 -1.62
N CYS A 71 -1.22 -16.62 -0.81
CA CYS A 71 -1.33 -15.55 0.18
C CYS A 71 -0.45 -15.84 1.39
N THR A 72 0.27 -14.82 1.86
CA THR A 72 1.01 -14.91 3.13
C THR A 72 0.16 -14.37 4.28
N GLU A 73 0.68 -14.48 5.50
CA GLU A 73 0.07 -13.93 6.71
C GLU A 73 0.25 -12.41 6.86
N LYS A 74 0.94 -11.76 5.90
CA LYS A 74 1.15 -10.31 5.92
C LYS A 74 -0.13 -9.55 5.63
N LYS A 75 -0.22 -8.35 6.20
CA LYS A 75 -1.39 -7.48 6.12
C LYS A 75 -1.08 -6.20 5.35
N VAL A 76 -2.04 -5.72 4.56
CA VAL A 76 -1.84 -4.57 3.64
C VAL A 76 -1.35 -3.33 4.38
N ILE A 77 -1.94 -2.99 5.53
CA ILE A 77 -1.58 -1.79 6.27
C ILE A 77 -0.22 -1.96 6.95
N GLN A 78 -0.04 -3.06 7.69
CA GLN A 78 1.11 -3.27 8.58
C GLN A 78 2.41 -3.53 7.81
N ASP A 79 2.34 -4.27 6.71
CA ASP A 79 3.52 -4.81 6.02
C ASP A 79 3.87 -4.08 4.71
N THR A 80 3.24 -2.92 4.46
CA THR A 80 3.51 -2.10 3.28
C THR A 80 3.78 -0.64 3.65
N PRO A 81 4.35 0.16 2.73
CA PRO A 81 4.57 1.59 2.96
C PRO A 81 3.30 2.43 3.20
N LEU A 82 2.11 1.83 3.15
CA LEU A 82 0.87 2.51 3.53
C LEU A 82 0.86 2.92 5.01
N SER A 83 1.41 2.10 5.91
CA SER A 83 1.60 2.50 7.32
C SER A 83 2.79 3.43 7.55
N LEU A 84 3.67 3.59 6.55
CA LEU A 84 4.82 4.46 6.66
C LEU A 84 4.44 5.93 6.49
N LEU A 85 3.45 6.23 5.65
CA LEU A 85 2.99 7.59 5.42
C LEU A 85 2.57 8.34 6.71
N PRO A 86 1.70 7.81 7.59
CA PRO A 86 1.37 8.50 8.84
C PRO A 86 2.58 8.67 9.77
N LYS A 87 3.54 7.74 9.75
CA LYS A 87 4.79 7.85 10.54
C LYS A 87 5.67 8.99 10.01
N ILE A 88 5.77 9.16 8.69
CA ILE A 88 6.50 10.26 8.06
C ILE A 88 5.86 11.61 8.44
N LEU A 89 4.54 11.71 8.38
CA LEU A 89 3.84 12.95 8.72
C LEU A 89 4.05 13.34 10.19
N LEU A 90 3.96 12.38 11.11
CA LEU A 90 4.25 12.60 12.53
C LEU A 90 5.73 12.97 12.76
N LEU A 91 6.65 12.36 12.01
CA LEU A 91 8.06 12.70 12.06
C LEU A 91 8.29 14.17 11.66
N MET A 92 7.66 14.61 10.57
CA MET A 92 7.78 16.00 10.10
C MET A 92 7.17 17.01 11.06
N GLU A 93 6.06 16.68 11.72
CA GLU A 93 5.49 17.56 12.74
C GLU A 93 6.48 17.80 13.89
N LYS A 94 7.21 16.74 14.29
CA LYS A 94 8.18 16.80 15.39
C LYS A 94 9.55 17.33 14.98
N ARG A 95 9.92 17.16 13.70
CA ARG A 95 11.24 17.48 13.12
C ARG A 95 11.07 18.03 11.71
N PRO A 96 10.58 19.27 11.55
CA PRO A 96 10.30 19.85 10.23
C PRO A 96 11.53 19.90 9.31
N GLU A 97 12.74 19.96 9.88
CA GLU A 97 14.01 20.03 9.15
C GLU A 97 14.31 18.80 8.27
N VAL A 98 13.68 17.66 8.57
CA VAL A 98 13.93 16.41 7.82
C VAL A 98 13.06 16.28 6.57
N TYR A 99 12.20 17.27 6.32
CA TYR A 99 11.21 17.26 5.25
C TYR A 99 11.80 17.04 3.86
N ASP A 100 12.87 17.75 3.52
CA ASP A 100 13.50 17.69 2.19
C ASP A 100 14.50 16.53 2.05
N SER A 101 14.61 15.67 3.06
CA SER A 101 15.61 14.60 3.10
C SER A 101 14.97 13.23 3.31
N PHE A 102 14.68 12.55 2.19
CA PHE A 102 14.25 11.13 2.23
C PHE A 102 15.27 10.24 2.93
N LYS A 103 16.57 10.58 2.86
CA LYS A 103 17.63 9.87 3.57
C LYS A 103 17.47 9.99 5.08
N GLN A 104 17.30 11.20 5.60
CA GLN A 104 17.09 11.41 7.04
C GLN A 104 15.78 10.78 7.53
N GLN A 105 14.71 10.88 6.74
CA GLN A 105 13.44 10.19 7.04
C GLN A 105 13.62 8.68 7.13
N ALA A 106 14.35 8.08 6.18
CA ALA A 106 14.63 6.65 6.15
C ALA A 106 15.46 6.21 7.37
N GLU A 107 16.52 6.96 7.71
CA GLU A 107 17.36 6.69 8.87
C GLU A 107 16.57 6.79 10.18
N LEU A 108 15.79 7.85 10.38
CA LEU A 108 15.00 8.08 11.61
C LEU A 108 13.85 7.08 11.78
N LEU A 109 13.31 6.56 10.67
CA LEU A 109 12.24 5.56 10.70
C LEU A 109 12.77 4.12 10.56
N SER A 110 14.08 3.93 10.40
CA SER A 110 14.73 2.63 10.20
C SER A 110 14.12 1.83 9.03
N VAL A 111 13.89 2.49 7.90
CA VAL A 111 13.33 1.91 6.66
C VAL A 111 14.22 2.22 5.46
N SER A 112 13.90 1.67 4.29
CA SER A 112 14.62 2.02 3.07
C SER A 112 14.17 3.39 2.51
N ILE A 113 15.08 4.08 1.82
CA ILE A 113 14.74 5.31 1.07
C ILE A 113 13.63 5.04 0.04
N GLY A 114 13.64 3.85 -0.59
CA GLY A 114 12.62 3.47 -1.56
C GLY A 114 11.21 3.33 -0.96
N ASP A 115 11.10 2.91 0.29
CA ASP A 115 9.81 2.85 0.99
C ASP A 115 9.30 4.25 1.33
N VAL A 116 10.19 5.16 1.76
CA VAL A 116 9.88 6.58 2.00
C VAL A 116 9.36 7.23 0.70
N GLN A 117 10.09 7.06 -0.40
CA GLN A 117 9.66 7.56 -1.71
C GLN A 117 8.32 6.97 -2.15
N THR A 118 8.09 5.68 -1.90
CA THR A 118 6.82 5.02 -2.21
C THR A 118 5.67 5.60 -1.38
N ALA A 119 5.89 5.83 -0.08
CA ALA A 119 4.90 6.45 0.81
C ALA A 119 4.54 7.88 0.36
N TRP A 120 5.52 8.67 -0.06
CA TRP A 120 5.26 10.00 -0.66
C TRP A 120 4.55 9.93 -2.01
N GLY A 121 4.84 8.90 -2.81
CA GLY A 121 4.09 8.61 -4.04
C GLY A 121 2.61 8.34 -3.76
N PHE A 122 2.31 7.59 -2.69
CA PHE A 122 0.95 7.38 -2.23
C PHE A 122 0.27 8.66 -1.78
N TYR A 123 0.96 9.48 -0.98
CA TYR A 123 0.45 10.80 -0.57
C TYR A 123 0.01 11.62 -1.80
N SER A 124 0.91 11.73 -2.79
CA SER A 124 0.66 12.48 -4.02
C SER A 124 -0.54 11.97 -4.79
N TYR A 125 -0.72 10.65 -4.83
CA TYR A 125 -1.86 10.01 -5.48
C TYR A 125 -3.19 10.30 -4.76
N PHE A 126 -3.22 10.23 -3.43
CA PHE A 126 -4.45 10.42 -2.66
C PHE A 126 -4.89 11.88 -2.60
N PHE A 127 -3.96 12.77 -2.25
CA PHE A 127 -4.26 14.18 -1.96
C PHE A 127 -4.09 15.09 -3.17
N GLY A 128 -3.50 14.60 -4.27
CA GLY A 128 -3.32 15.38 -5.50
C GLY A 128 -2.27 16.50 -5.38
N SER A 129 -1.58 16.58 -4.25
CA SER A 129 -0.47 17.48 -3.98
C SER A 129 0.76 16.64 -3.66
N LYS A 130 1.94 17.15 -4.03
CA LYS A 130 3.19 16.54 -3.57
C LYS A 130 3.37 16.66 -2.05
N TYR A 131 2.60 17.55 -1.41
CA TYR A 131 2.91 18.12 -0.11
C TYR A 131 1.64 18.30 0.76
N PRO A 132 1.70 17.98 2.05
CA PRO A 132 0.59 18.20 2.97
C PRO A 132 0.40 19.67 3.29
N GLN A 133 -0.83 20.15 3.10
CA GLN A 133 -1.25 21.46 3.60
C GLN A 133 -1.38 21.40 5.12
N GLU A 134 -1.20 22.52 5.81
CA GLU A 134 -1.22 22.60 7.30
C GLU A 134 -2.48 21.96 7.92
N LYS A 135 -3.61 21.99 7.22
CA LYS A 135 -4.88 21.39 7.66
C LYS A 135 -4.94 19.86 7.56
N GLU A 136 -4.06 19.24 6.78
CA GLU A 136 -4.08 17.79 6.48
C GLU A 136 -3.22 16.99 7.49
N GLN A 137 -2.25 17.65 8.13
CA GLN A 137 -1.32 17.04 9.09
C GLN A 137 -2.03 16.60 10.39
N SER A 138 -3.00 17.37 10.86
CA SER A 138 -3.71 17.13 12.13
C SER A 138 -4.75 16.00 12.07
N LEU A 139 -5.19 15.57 10.88
CA LEU A 139 -6.22 14.53 10.71
C LEU A 139 -5.65 13.11 10.66
N LEU A 140 -4.43 12.93 10.15
CA LEU A 140 -3.79 11.60 10.00
C LEU A 140 -3.16 11.10 11.31
N ILE A 141 -2.83 12.02 12.22
CA ILE A 141 -2.18 11.74 13.51
C ILE A 141 -3.19 11.29 14.58
N ASN A 142 -4.45 11.73 14.48
CA ASN A 142 -5.46 11.51 15.52
C ASN A 142 -6.15 10.13 15.48
N LYS A 143 -5.88 9.27 14.49
CA LYS A 143 -6.48 7.91 14.39
C LYS A 143 -5.48 6.75 14.51
N THR A 144 -4.21 7.02 14.82
CA THR A 144 -3.21 5.99 15.15
C THR A 144 -3.06 5.77 16.66
N ARG A 145 -3.91 6.40 17.47
CA ARG A 145 -4.08 6.14 18.92
C ARG A 145 -5.21 5.17 19.17
#